data_AF-A0A7J4UGX6-F1
#
_entry.id   AF-A0A7J4UGX6-F1
#
_cell.length_a   1.000
_cell.length_b   1.000
_cell.length_c   1.000
_cell.angle_alpha   90.00
_cell.angle_beta   90.00
_cell.angle_gamma   90.00
#
_symmetry.space_group_name_H-M   'P 1'
#
loop_
_entity.id
_entity.type
_entity.pdbx_description
1 polymer ?
#
loop_
_entity_poly.entity_id
_entity_poly.type
_entity_poly.pdbx_seq_one_letter_code
_entity_poly.pdbx_strand_id
1 'polypeptide(L)'
;MELNEDLPFALQELKSEENLSENVVDMLSHLLVDAVDKRVDDKVAIAFSGGVDSTLLAYLSEKLDREFTLYTVGFADSKDVLAAQTVADMMDWSIKVRIIDLEDVEVLVKKVISITGKRDPVSVGVGCVMYCVLEMMQEQVLLTGLGSEELFAGYERHKGDVQAACWDGLLHIWERDITRDLSLAGHFGKEIRLPFMDKELISYAMKIDPALKVGPFKKEILRKA
;
A
#
# COMPACT_ATOMS: atom_id res chain seq x y z
N MET A 1 30.40 -47.11 -0.13
CA MET A 1 30.44 -47.26 -1.60
C MET A 1 29.02 -47.02 -2.08
N GLU A 2 28.55 -45.77 -2.06
CA GLU A 2 28.86 -44.74 -3.07
C GLU A 2 28.39 -45.15 -4.47
N LEU A 3 27.35 -44.49 -4.96
CA LEU A 3 27.50 -43.40 -5.92
C LEU A 3 26.27 -42.49 -5.85
N ASN A 4 26.46 -41.35 -5.18
CA ASN A 4 25.81 -40.08 -5.53
C ASN A 4 26.43 -39.58 -6.85
N GLU A 5 25.85 -38.52 -7.45
CA GLU A 5 26.30 -37.77 -8.66
C GLU A 5 25.66 -38.30 -9.96
N ASP A 6 24.90 -37.55 -10.77
CA ASP A 6 24.80 -36.11 -10.99
C ASP A 6 23.37 -35.74 -11.43
N LEU A 7 22.67 -34.90 -10.65
CA LEU A 7 21.65 -34.05 -11.27
C LEU A 7 22.40 -32.90 -11.96
N PRO A 8 22.07 -32.54 -13.22
CA PRO A 8 22.69 -31.43 -13.94
C PRO A 8 22.76 -30.17 -13.07
N PHE A 9 23.90 -29.48 -13.08
CA PHE A 9 24.16 -28.23 -12.34
C PHE A 9 23.01 -27.21 -12.46
N ALA A 10 22.38 -27.12 -13.63
CA ALA A 10 21.21 -26.27 -13.90
C ALA A 10 19.97 -26.59 -13.04
N LEU A 11 19.79 -27.85 -12.59
CA LEU A 11 18.68 -28.26 -11.71
C LEU A 11 19.00 -28.06 -10.22
N GLN A 12 20.28 -27.91 -9.86
CA GLN A 12 20.68 -27.50 -8.51
C GLN A 12 20.51 -25.97 -8.33
N GLU A 13 20.80 -25.18 -9.36
CA GLU A 13 20.52 -23.72 -9.35
C GLU A 13 19.02 -23.42 -9.26
N LEU A 14 18.16 -24.14 -9.99
CA LEU A 14 16.70 -23.96 -9.93
C LEU A 14 16.11 -24.27 -8.54
N LYS A 15 16.62 -25.31 -7.85
CA LYS A 15 16.24 -25.61 -6.45
C LYS A 15 16.80 -24.59 -5.45
N SER A 16 17.90 -23.91 -5.79
CA SER A 16 18.49 -22.88 -4.95
C SER A 16 17.73 -21.55 -5.06
N GLU A 17 17.28 -21.16 -6.26
CA GLU A 17 16.47 -19.97 -6.48
C GLU A 17 15.06 -20.10 -5.89
N GLU A 18 14.41 -21.27 -6.00
CA GLU A 18 13.11 -21.52 -5.34
C GLU A 18 13.24 -21.41 -3.82
N ASN A 19 14.23 -22.05 -3.19
CA ASN A 19 14.48 -21.95 -1.73
C ASN A 19 14.86 -20.53 -1.28
N LEU A 20 15.61 -19.78 -2.09
CA LEU A 20 15.96 -18.37 -1.82
C LEU A 20 14.71 -17.49 -1.90
N SER A 21 13.85 -17.71 -2.90
CA SER A 21 12.61 -16.96 -3.06
C SER A 21 11.61 -17.26 -1.94
N GLU A 22 11.48 -18.51 -1.50
CA GLU A 22 10.64 -18.91 -0.36
C GLU A 22 11.12 -18.24 0.94
N ASN A 23 12.42 -18.23 1.20
CA ASN A 23 12.97 -17.56 2.38
C ASN A 23 12.73 -16.04 2.35
N VAL A 24 12.82 -15.42 1.17
CA VAL A 24 12.53 -13.99 1.00
C VAL A 24 11.06 -13.69 1.25
N VAL A 25 10.16 -14.53 0.74
CA VAL A 25 8.71 -14.42 0.94
C VAL A 25 8.34 -14.56 2.41
N ASP A 26 8.87 -15.57 3.10
CA ASP A 26 8.60 -15.80 4.52
C ASP A 26 9.06 -14.62 5.39
N MET A 27 10.30 -14.16 5.17
CA MET A 27 10.84 -13.01 5.90
C MET A 27 10.05 -11.73 5.61
N LEU A 28 9.68 -11.50 4.34
CA LEU A 28 8.86 -10.36 3.97
C LEU A 28 7.49 -10.41 4.65
N SER A 29 6.85 -11.59 4.68
CA SER A 29 5.56 -11.83 5.34
C SER A 29 5.64 -11.49 6.83
N HIS A 30 6.69 -11.97 7.52
CA HIS A 30 6.92 -11.64 8.93
C HIS A 30 7.07 -10.13 9.15
N LEU A 31 7.88 -9.45 8.34
CA LEU A 31 8.09 -8.01 8.46
C LEU A 31 6.82 -7.19 8.15
N LEU A 32 5.96 -7.67 7.24
CA LEU A 32 4.67 -7.05 6.94
C LEU A 32 3.72 -7.16 8.13
N VAL A 33 3.63 -8.34 8.74
CA VAL A 33 2.82 -8.57 9.96
C VAL A 33 3.31 -7.65 11.08
N ASP A 34 4.62 -7.64 11.36
CA ASP A 34 5.21 -6.80 12.41
C ASP A 34 4.99 -5.30 12.14
N ALA A 35 5.12 -4.88 10.88
CA ALA A 35 4.93 -3.48 10.49
C ALA A 35 3.48 -3.01 10.70
N VAL A 36 2.50 -3.88 10.45
CA VAL A 36 1.08 -3.63 10.69
C VAL A 36 0.76 -3.66 12.19
N ASP A 37 1.19 -4.69 12.92
CA ASP A 37 0.92 -4.83 14.37
C ASP A 37 1.43 -3.63 15.18
N LYS A 38 2.63 -3.12 14.83
CA LYS A 38 3.19 -1.89 15.44
C LYS A 38 2.34 -0.63 15.24
N ARG A 39 1.38 -0.62 14.31
CA ARG A 39 0.63 0.57 13.86
C ARG A 39 -0.88 0.43 13.95
N VAL A 40 -1.41 -0.77 14.08
CA VAL A 40 -2.85 -1.00 14.20
C VAL A 40 -3.24 -0.93 15.68
N ASP A 41 -4.09 0.03 16.04
CA ASP A 41 -4.71 0.07 17.37
C ASP A 41 -5.90 -0.92 17.40
N ASP A 42 -6.60 -1.02 18.53
CA ASP A 42 -7.79 -1.88 18.65
C ASP A 42 -8.88 -1.56 17.61
N LYS A 43 -8.98 -0.28 17.20
CA LYS A 43 -9.91 0.18 16.16
C LYS A 43 -9.27 1.20 15.22
N VAL A 44 -9.26 0.89 13.92
CA VAL A 44 -8.65 1.75 12.89
C VAL A 44 -9.54 1.94 11.66
N ALA A 45 -9.34 3.06 10.96
CA ALA A 45 -9.83 3.20 9.59
C ALA A 45 -8.75 2.74 8.61
N ILE A 46 -9.15 2.21 7.45
CA ILE A 46 -8.23 1.86 6.36
C ILE A 46 -8.69 2.56 5.08
N ALA A 47 -7.79 3.32 4.46
CA ALA A 47 -8.02 3.86 3.13
C ALA A 47 -7.97 2.71 2.12
N PHE A 48 -9.09 2.44 1.44
CA PHE A 48 -9.31 1.18 0.74
C PHE A 48 -9.68 1.37 -0.73
N SER A 49 -8.87 0.82 -1.62
CA SER A 49 -9.09 0.84 -3.07
C SER A 49 -9.45 -0.53 -3.66
N GLY A 50 -9.45 -1.60 -2.85
CA GLY A 50 -9.52 -2.98 -3.34
C GLY A 50 -8.25 -3.48 -4.03
N GLY A 51 -7.17 -2.67 -4.05
CA GLY A 51 -5.86 -3.06 -4.54
C GLY A 51 -5.13 -4.00 -3.57
N VAL A 52 -4.00 -4.56 -4.02
CA VAL A 52 -3.20 -5.51 -3.22
C VAL A 52 -2.75 -4.91 -1.88
N ASP A 53 -2.33 -3.64 -1.84
CA ASP A 53 -1.80 -3.03 -0.62
C ASP A 53 -2.87 -2.86 0.45
N SER A 54 -3.99 -2.21 0.10
CA SER A 54 -5.06 -1.93 1.07
C SER A 54 -5.76 -3.23 1.50
N THR A 55 -5.85 -4.22 0.61
CA THR A 55 -6.39 -5.55 0.93
C THR A 55 -5.48 -6.29 1.90
N LEU A 56 -4.16 -6.23 1.71
CA LEU A 56 -3.20 -6.79 2.65
C LEU A 56 -3.31 -6.13 4.02
N LEU A 57 -3.42 -4.80 4.10
CA LEU A 57 -3.59 -4.11 5.38
C LEU A 57 -4.87 -4.54 6.12
N ALA A 58 -5.99 -4.66 5.41
CA ALA A 58 -7.25 -5.13 5.98
C ALA A 58 -7.14 -6.58 6.47
N TYR A 59 -6.60 -7.46 5.63
CA TYR A 59 -6.40 -8.87 5.96
C TYR A 59 -5.46 -9.09 7.16
N LEU A 60 -4.36 -8.34 7.24
CA LEU A 60 -3.45 -8.42 8.38
C LEU A 60 -4.09 -7.85 9.64
N SER A 61 -4.87 -6.78 9.53
CA SER A 61 -5.63 -6.24 10.67
C SER A 61 -6.66 -7.24 11.22
N GLU A 62 -7.37 -7.95 10.32
CA GLU A 62 -8.27 -9.05 10.69
C GLU A 62 -7.53 -10.20 11.37
N LYS A 63 -6.40 -10.65 10.81
CA LYS A 63 -5.58 -11.72 11.40
C LYS A 63 -5.04 -11.39 12.79
N LEU A 64 -4.81 -10.11 13.05
CA LEU A 64 -4.35 -9.58 14.33
C LEU A 64 -5.51 -9.30 15.31
N ASP A 65 -6.74 -9.71 14.96
CA ASP A 65 -7.95 -9.54 15.77
C ASP A 65 -8.26 -8.07 16.09
N ARG A 66 -8.09 -7.20 15.08
CA ARG A 66 -8.32 -5.75 15.20
C ARG A 66 -9.62 -5.33 14.52
N GLU A 67 -10.35 -4.41 15.14
CA GLU A 67 -11.54 -3.82 14.52
C GLU A 67 -11.11 -2.81 13.45
N PHE A 68 -11.68 -2.90 12.26
CA PHE A 68 -11.43 -1.90 11.22
C PHE A 68 -12.67 -1.57 10.41
N THR A 69 -12.68 -0.34 9.87
CA THR A 69 -13.64 0.10 8.86
C THR A 69 -12.90 0.51 7.60
N LEU A 70 -13.35 0.01 6.45
CA LEU A 70 -12.79 0.37 5.15
C LEU A 70 -13.45 1.65 4.63
N TYR A 71 -12.67 2.55 4.05
CA TYR A 71 -13.16 3.81 3.48
C TYR A 71 -12.71 3.95 2.04
N THR A 72 -13.66 4.17 1.14
CA THR A 72 -13.39 4.40 -0.29
C THR A 72 -14.17 5.59 -0.82
N VAL A 73 -13.58 6.31 -1.78
CA VAL A 73 -14.15 7.51 -2.39
C VAL A 73 -13.90 7.47 -3.88
N GLY A 74 -14.91 7.81 -4.68
CA GLY A 74 -14.76 7.92 -6.12
C GLY A 74 -16.05 8.35 -6.81
N PHE A 75 -16.03 8.37 -8.14
CA PHE A 75 -17.23 8.62 -8.94
C PHE A 75 -18.13 7.38 -8.98
N ALA A 76 -19.40 7.57 -9.34
CA ALA A 76 -20.41 6.51 -9.37
C ALA A 76 -20.03 5.33 -10.28
N ASP A 77 -19.31 5.60 -11.37
CA ASP A 77 -18.84 4.64 -12.37
C ASP A 77 -17.36 4.24 -12.17
N SER A 78 -16.78 4.57 -11.02
CA SER A 78 -15.39 4.25 -10.71
C SER A 78 -15.16 2.74 -10.59
N LYS A 79 -14.22 2.22 -11.39
CA LYS A 79 -13.75 0.84 -11.30
C LYS A 79 -13.11 0.52 -9.95
N ASP A 80 -12.44 1.50 -9.34
CA ASP A 80 -11.79 1.32 -8.03
C ASP A 80 -12.84 1.17 -6.92
N VAL A 81 -13.93 1.94 -6.99
CA VAL A 81 -15.06 1.83 -6.06
C VAL A 81 -15.75 0.47 -6.21
N LEU A 82 -15.93 -0.01 -7.44
CA LEU A 82 -16.49 -1.34 -7.70
C LEU A 82 -15.57 -2.45 -7.17
N ALA A 83 -14.26 -2.35 -7.42
CA ALA A 83 -13.28 -3.33 -6.95
C ALA A 83 -13.21 -3.37 -5.42
N ALA A 84 -13.20 -2.20 -4.77
CA ALA A 84 -13.23 -2.08 -3.32
C ALA A 84 -14.46 -2.74 -2.71
N GLN A 85 -15.66 -2.47 -3.24
CA GLN A 85 -16.89 -3.13 -2.78
C GLN A 85 -16.84 -4.63 -3.02
N THR A 86 -16.39 -5.08 -4.18
CA THR A 86 -16.30 -6.52 -4.51
C THR A 86 -15.40 -7.26 -3.50
N VAL A 87 -14.22 -6.72 -3.19
CA VAL A 87 -13.31 -7.34 -2.23
C VAL A 87 -13.91 -7.32 -0.82
N ALA A 88 -14.54 -6.21 -0.41
CA ALA A 88 -15.18 -6.12 0.89
C ALA A 88 -16.34 -7.12 1.03
N ASP A 89 -17.18 -7.26 0.01
CA ASP A 89 -18.29 -8.23 -0.02
C ASP A 89 -17.78 -9.68 0.03
N MET A 90 -16.69 -9.98 -0.70
CA MET A 90 -16.07 -11.31 -0.70
C MET A 90 -15.52 -11.71 0.67
N MET A 91 -15.03 -10.75 1.44
CA MET A 91 -14.41 -10.96 2.75
C MET A 91 -15.36 -10.69 3.93
N ASP A 92 -16.61 -10.27 3.66
CA ASP A 92 -17.57 -9.83 4.66
C ASP A 92 -17.07 -8.66 5.53
N TRP A 93 -16.34 -7.72 4.92
CA TRP A 93 -15.78 -6.54 5.59
C TRP A 93 -16.68 -5.31 5.48
N SER A 94 -16.74 -4.55 6.57
CA SER A 94 -17.46 -3.27 6.62
C SER A 94 -16.76 -2.20 5.78
N ILE A 95 -17.43 -1.74 4.72
CA ILE A 95 -16.95 -0.66 3.85
C ILE A 95 -17.91 0.54 3.80
N LYS A 96 -17.35 1.74 3.89
CA LYS A 96 -18.04 3.01 3.69
C LYS A 96 -17.57 3.66 2.38
N VAL A 97 -18.50 3.80 1.46
CA VAL A 97 -18.28 4.38 0.13
C VAL A 97 -18.84 5.80 0.11
N ARG A 98 -18.05 6.77 -0.36
CA ARG A 98 -18.57 8.09 -0.76
C ARG A 98 -18.45 8.27 -2.25
N ILE A 99 -19.59 8.47 -2.89
CA ILE A 99 -19.65 8.89 -4.28
C ILE A 99 -19.55 10.41 -4.34
N ILE A 100 -18.69 10.91 -5.22
CA ILE A 100 -18.53 12.34 -5.50
C ILE A 100 -18.85 12.64 -6.97
N ASP A 101 -19.22 13.88 -7.27
CA ASP A 101 -19.42 14.40 -8.63
C ASP A 101 -18.44 15.56 -8.96
N LEU A 102 -18.64 16.21 -10.11
CA LEU A 102 -17.74 17.28 -10.56
C LEU A 102 -17.89 18.55 -9.72
N GLU A 103 -19.10 18.81 -9.24
CA GLU A 103 -19.42 19.93 -8.35
C GLU A 103 -18.71 19.76 -6.99
N ASP A 104 -18.73 18.55 -6.43
CA ASP A 104 -17.95 18.20 -5.24
C ASP A 104 -16.46 18.44 -5.46
N VAL A 105 -15.92 18.02 -6.61
CA VAL A 105 -14.49 18.17 -6.93
C VAL A 105 -14.07 19.63 -6.94
N GLU A 106 -14.88 20.55 -7.51
CA GLU A 106 -14.53 21.97 -7.51
C GLU A 106 -14.36 22.53 -6.08
N VAL A 107 -15.25 22.12 -5.18
CA VAL A 107 -15.20 22.51 -3.76
C VAL A 107 -14.02 21.87 -3.05
N LEU A 108 -13.80 20.57 -3.27
CA LEU A 108 -12.71 19.80 -2.65
C LEU A 108 -11.35 20.34 -3.06
N VAL A 109 -11.15 20.67 -4.34
CA VAL A 109 -9.90 21.26 -4.85
C VAL A 109 -9.56 22.55 -4.08
N LYS A 110 -10.52 23.45 -3.90
CA LYS A 110 -10.31 24.70 -3.15
C LYS A 110 -9.91 24.44 -1.70
N LYS A 111 -10.60 23.50 -1.02
CA LYS A 111 -10.29 23.10 0.36
C LYS A 111 -8.90 22.49 0.49
N VAL A 112 -8.56 21.54 -0.37
CA VAL A 112 -7.27 20.83 -0.36
C VAL A 112 -6.11 21.78 -0.62
N ILE A 113 -6.22 22.67 -1.61
CA ILE A 113 -5.19 23.69 -1.87
C ILE A 113 -5.02 24.60 -0.66
N SER A 114 -6.12 25.01 -0.01
CA SER A 114 -6.07 25.87 1.17
C SER A 114 -5.38 25.21 2.37
N ILE A 115 -5.52 23.89 2.54
CA ILE A 115 -4.94 23.15 3.66
C ILE A 115 -3.48 22.78 3.39
N THR A 116 -3.20 22.29 2.19
CA THR A 116 -1.91 21.66 1.85
C THR A 116 -0.92 22.62 1.19
N GLY A 117 -1.40 23.73 0.60
CA GLY A 117 -0.60 24.64 -0.22
C GLY A 117 -0.12 24.04 -1.55
N LYS A 118 -0.39 22.77 -1.82
CA LYS A 118 -0.05 22.09 -3.09
C LYS A 118 -0.96 22.58 -4.21
N ARG A 119 -0.45 22.60 -5.44
CA ARG A 119 -1.18 23.07 -6.63
C ARG A 119 -1.02 22.16 -7.84
N ASP A 120 -0.18 21.15 -7.77
CA ASP A 120 -0.06 20.19 -8.86
C ASP A 120 -1.31 19.29 -8.91
N PRO A 121 -1.85 19.00 -10.11
CA PRO A 121 -3.11 18.27 -10.25
C PRO A 121 -3.11 16.88 -9.59
N VAL A 122 -1.96 16.19 -9.60
CA VAL A 122 -1.84 14.84 -9.01
C VAL A 122 -2.00 14.91 -7.50
N SER A 123 -1.22 15.74 -6.82
CA SER A 123 -1.29 15.87 -5.36
C SER A 123 -2.64 16.42 -4.92
N VAL A 124 -3.21 17.39 -5.64
CA VAL A 124 -4.53 17.94 -5.30
C VAL A 124 -5.62 16.88 -5.49
N GLY A 125 -5.58 16.09 -6.57
CA GLY A 125 -6.55 15.02 -6.83
C GLY A 125 -6.52 13.93 -5.75
N VAL A 126 -5.32 13.41 -5.43
CA VAL A 126 -5.16 12.43 -4.33
C VAL A 126 -5.57 13.05 -2.99
N GLY A 127 -5.25 14.33 -2.78
CA GLY A 127 -5.66 15.07 -1.59
C GLY A 127 -7.18 15.22 -1.44
N CYS A 128 -7.94 15.30 -2.53
CA CYS A 128 -9.41 15.34 -2.47
C CYS A 128 -9.98 14.02 -1.94
N VAL A 129 -9.47 12.88 -2.43
CA VAL A 129 -9.83 11.56 -1.93
C VAL A 129 -9.48 11.43 -0.45
N MET A 130 -8.25 11.80 -0.07
CA MET A 130 -7.79 11.74 1.32
C MET A 130 -8.61 12.66 2.23
N TYR A 131 -8.94 13.88 1.79
CA TYR A 131 -9.82 14.80 2.51
C TYR A 131 -11.16 14.15 2.82
N CYS A 132 -11.79 13.53 1.81
CA CYS A 132 -13.08 12.85 1.99
C CYS A 132 -13.00 11.68 2.97
N VAL A 133 -11.94 10.85 2.88
CA VAL A 133 -11.74 9.73 3.83
C VAL A 133 -11.61 10.26 5.27
N LEU A 134 -10.75 11.26 5.49
CA LEU A 134 -10.52 11.86 6.80
C LEU A 134 -11.78 12.55 7.36
N GLU A 135 -12.60 13.14 6.50
CA GLU A 135 -13.89 13.75 6.89
C GLU A 135 -14.93 12.70 7.30
N MET A 136 -14.94 11.53 6.64
CA MET A 136 -15.91 10.46 6.89
C MET A 136 -15.55 9.56 8.09
N MET A 137 -14.26 9.40 8.37
CA MET A 137 -13.79 8.43 9.34
C MET A 137 -14.17 8.81 10.78
N GLN A 138 -14.56 7.80 11.56
CA GLN A 138 -14.96 7.99 12.96
C GLN A 138 -13.82 7.64 13.91
N GLU A 139 -12.93 6.76 13.46
CA GLU A 139 -11.71 6.31 14.11
C GLU A 139 -10.69 7.43 14.23
N GLN A 140 -9.72 7.30 15.12
CA GLN A 140 -8.64 8.29 15.28
C GLN A 140 -7.49 8.08 14.30
N VAL A 141 -7.26 6.83 13.91
CA VAL A 141 -6.10 6.39 13.13
C VAL A 141 -6.56 5.87 11.77
N LEU A 142 -5.92 6.36 10.71
CA LEU A 142 -6.07 5.90 9.34
C LEU A 142 -4.80 5.16 8.90
N LEU A 143 -4.95 3.90 8.49
CA LEU A 143 -3.91 3.15 7.80
C LEU A 143 -3.99 3.40 6.29
N THR A 144 -2.83 3.57 5.65
CA THR A 144 -2.74 3.70 4.20
C THR A 144 -1.65 2.79 3.62
N GLY A 145 -1.84 2.40 2.36
CA GLY A 145 -0.85 1.61 1.59
C GLY A 145 0.35 2.42 1.07
N LEU A 146 0.51 3.68 1.49
CA LEU A 146 1.56 4.56 0.98
C LEU A 146 2.95 4.01 1.31
N GLY A 147 3.83 4.00 0.30
CA GLY A 147 5.18 3.41 0.36
C GLY A 147 5.27 2.02 -0.25
N SER A 148 4.16 1.28 -0.38
CA SER A 148 4.18 -0.05 -1.03
C SER A 148 4.71 0.00 -2.46
N GLU A 149 4.31 1.03 -3.21
CA GLU A 149 4.73 1.22 -4.59
C GLU A 149 6.24 1.43 -4.72
N GLU A 150 6.81 2.28 -3.86
CA GLU A 150 8.24 2.55 -3.76
C GLU A 150 9.05 1.32 -3.33
N LEU A 151 8.48 0.46 -2.47
CA LEU A 151 9.18 -0.74 -2.00
C LEU A 151 9.14 -1.90 -2.99
N PHE A 152 8.03 -2.08 -3.69
CA PHE A 152 7.75 -3.29 -4.49
C PHE A 152 7.54 -3.02 -5.98
N ALA A 153 7.98 -1.87 -6.47
CA ALA A 153 8.02 -1.55 -7.89
C ALA A 153 6.66 -1.57 -8.61
N GLY A 154 5.59 -1.03 -8.03
CA GLY A 154 4.26 -1.13 -8.65
C GLY A 154 3.87 0.00 -9.63
N TYR A 155 4.59 1.11 -9.69
CA TYR A 155 4.37 2.13 -10.74
C TYR A 155 4.96 1.78 -12.11
N GLU A 156 4.36 2.35 -13.16
CA GLU A 156 4.88 2.27 -14.54
C GLU A 156 6.31 2.82 -14.68
N ARG A 157 6.64 3.87 -13.91
CA ARG A 157 7.98 4.49 -13.91
C ARG A 157 9.09 3.57 -13.38
N HIS A 158 8.73 2.43 -12.79
CA HIS A 158 9.71 1.41 -12.38
C HIS A 158 10.11 0.50 -13.56
N LYS A 159 9.60 0.74 -14.77
CA LYS A 159 10.10 0.08 -15.99
C LYS A 159 11.50 0.60 -16.31
N GLY A 160 12.51 -0.26 -16.19
CA GLY A 160 13.91 0.08 -16.41
C GLY A 160 14.76 -0.30 -15.20
N ASP A 161 15.54 0.64 -14.68
CA ASP A 161 16.26 0.46 -13.42
C ASP A 161 15.28 0.54 -12.24
N VAL A 162 14.66 -0.60 -11.95
CA VAL A 162 13.70 -0.78 -10.85
C VAL A 162 14.28 -0.30 -9.53
N GLN A 163 15.55 -0.63 -9.24
CA GLN A 163 16.16 -0.34 -7.96
C GLN A 163 16.39 1.16 -7.76
N ALA A 164 16.95 1.82 -8.78
CA ALA A 164 17.15 3.27 -8.74
C ALA A 164 15.81 4.02 -8.64
N ALA A 165 14.79 3.58 -9.40
CA ALA A 165 13.47 4.22 -9.38
C ALA A 165 12.74 4.02 -8.04
N CYS A 166 12.87 2.86 -7.40
CA CYS A 166 12.36 2.61 -6.05
C CYS A 166 13.03 3.54 -5.01
N TRP A 167 14.36 3.65 -5.05
CA TRP A 167 15.11 4.54 -4.16
C TRP A 167 14.76 6.01 -4.35
N ASP A 168 14.69 6.46 -5.61
CA ASP A 168 14.29 7.83 -5.94
C ASP A 168 12.88 8.14 -5.43
N GLY A 169 11.94 7.22 -5.65
CA GLY A 169 10.57 7.34 -5.14
C GLY A 169 10.53 7.46 -3.63
N LEU A 170 11.27 6.62 -2.91
CA LEU A 170 11.32 6.62 -1.45
C LEU A 170 11.94 7.90 -0.88
N LEU A 171 12.98 8.45 -1.53
CA LEU A 171 13.61 9.71 -1.10
C LEU A 171 12.68 10.92 -1.25
N HIS A 172 11.83 10.92 -2.27
CA HIS A 172 10.93 12.05 -2.57
C HIS A 172 9.50 11.87 -2.04
N ILE A 173 9.17 10.72 -1.43
CA ILE A 173 7.82 10.43 -0.91
C ILE A 173 7.38 11.44 0.16
N TRP A 174 8.35 11.97 0.93
CA TRP A 174 8.09 12.99 1.96
C TRP A 174 7.45 14.24 1.38
N GLU A 175 8.03 14.75 0.29
CA GLU A 175 7.57 15.98 -0.36
C GLU A 175 6.30 15.73 -1.17
N ARG A 176 6.22 14.59 -1.87
CA ARG A 176 5.11 14.28 -2.78
C ARG A 176 3.82 13.91 -2.06
N ASP A 177 3.90 13.01 -1.09
CA ASP A 177 2.71 12.38 -0.49
C ASP A 177 2.56 12.67 1.00
N ILE A 178 3.61 12.41 1.79
CA ILE A 178 3.49 12.46 3.25
C ILE A 178 3.12 13.86 3.72
N THR A 179 3.75 14.91 3.19
CA THR A 179 3.43 16.29 3.57
C THR A 179 1.95 16.63 3.29
N ARG A 180 1.42 16.23 2.13
CA ARG A 180 0.01 16.44 1.76
C ARG A 180 -0.91 15.74 2.75
N ASP A 181 -0.69 14.45 2.97
CA ASP A 181 -1.58 13.61 3.77
C ASP A 181 -1.55 14.01 5.25
N LEU A 182 -0.38 14.33 5.79
CA LEU A 182 -0.25 14.80 7.18
C LEU A 182 -0.86 16.19 7.40
N SER A 183 -0.76 17.12 6.42
CA SER A 183 -1.46 18.41 6.51
C SER A 183 -2.98 18.23 6.55
N LEU A 184 -3.53 17.31 5.75
CA LEU A 184 -4.96 16.98 5.78
C LEU A 184 -5.35 16.30 7.10
N ALA A 185 -4.57 15.31 7.56
CA ALA A 185 -4.82 14.64 8.83
C ALA A 185 -4.83 15.63 10.01
N GLY A 186 -3.85 16.54 10.05
CA GLY A 186 -3.77 17.60 11.05
C GLY A 186 -4.98 18.55 11.03
N HIS A 187 -5.54 18.84 9.85
CA HIS A 187 -6.76 19.64 9.73
C HIS A 187 -7.97 18.99 10.41
N PHE A 188 -8.08 17.66 10.34
CA PHE A 188 -9.17 16.89 10.96
C PHE A 188 -8.85 16.39 12.38
N GLY A 189 -7.65 16.65 12.89
CA GLY A 189 -7.19 16.10 14.17
C GLY A 189 -7.10 14.58 14.18
N LYS A 190 -6.75 13.98 13.04
CA LYS A 190 -6.59 12.53 12.85
C LYS A 190 -5.12 12.16 12.72
N GLU A 191 -4.81 10.88 12.93
CA GLU A 191 -3.48 10.32 12.72
C GLU A 191 -3.47 9.45 11.45
N ILE A 192 -2.43 9.59 10.62
CA ILE A 192 -2.16 8.66 9.52
C ILE A 192 -0.94 7.83 9.88
N ARG A 193 -1.08 6.50 9.78
CA ARG A 193 0.03 5.57 9.98
C ARG A 193 0.31 4.79 8.70
N LEU A 194 1.60 4.56 8.46
CA LEU A 194 2.13 4.04 7.20
C LEU A 194 2.88 2.71 7.45
N PRO A 195 2.21 1.55 7.46
CA PRO A 195 2.86 0.26 7.70
C PRO A 195 3.99 -0.05 6.73
N PHE A 196 3.81 0.26 5.45
CA PHE A 196 4.87 0.08 4.44
C PHE A 196 6.09 0.97 4.67
N MET A 197 6.00 2.00 5.53
CA MET A 197 7.12 2.85 5.89
C MET A 197 7.83 2.38 7.17
N ASP A 198 7.62 1.13 7.60
CA ASP A 198 8.38 0.55 8.70
C ASP A 198 9.86 0.43 8.36
N LYS A 199 10.72 0.82 9.30
CA LYS A 199 12.17 0.88 9.09
C LYS A 199 12.74 -0.49 8.73
N GLU A 200 12.29 -1.55 9.39
CA GLU A 200 12.80 -2.90 9.18
C GLU A 200 12.30 -3.44 7.83
N LEU A 201 11.02 -3.22 7.53
CA LEU A 201 10.42 -3.55 6.24
C LEU A 201 11.11 -2.83 5.09
N ILE A 202 11.31 -1.51 5.16
CA ILE A 202 12.05 -0.73 4.14
C ILE A 202 13.46 -1.31 3.98
N SER A 203 14.17 -1.50 5.09
CA SER A 203 15.57 -1.94 5.06
C SER A 203 15.73 -3.32 4.40
N TYR A 204 14.74 -4.19 4.56
CA TYR A 204 14.70 -5.51 3.93
C TYR A 204 14.24 -5.44 2.47
N ALA A 205 13.08 -4.82 2.22
CA ALA A 205 12.48 -4.72 0.89
C ALA A 205 13.40 -4.03 -0.12
N MET A 206 14.18 -3.04 0.30
CA MET A 206 15.15 -2.36 -0.56
C MET A 206 16.40 -3.18 -0.87
N LYS A 207 16.61 -4.33 -0.22
CA LYS A 207 17.70 -5.29 -0.53
C LYS A 207 17.25 -6.47 -1.39
N ILE A 208 15.93 -6.68 -1.53
CA ILE A 208 15.37 -7.74 -2.37
C ILE A 208 15.81 -7.50 -3.82
N ASP A 209 16.22 -8.57 -4.49
CA ASP A 209 16.57 -8.54 -5.91
C ASP A 209 15.41 -7.90 -6.71
N PRO A 210 15.67 -6.83 -7.48
CA PRO A 210 14.65 -6.18 -8.30
C PRO A 210 13.91 -7.14 -9.25
N ALA A 211 14.55 -8.22 -9.69
CA ALA A 211 13.93 -9.24 -10.54
C ALA A 211 12.77 -9.96 -9.85
N LEU A 212 12.78 -10.05 -8.52
CA LEU A 212 11.66 -10.65 -7.75
C LEU A 212 10.47 -9.70 -7.61
N LYS A 213 10.68 -8.39 -7.74
CA LYS A 213 9.63 -7.37 -7.62
C LYS A 213 8.77 -7.26 -8.88
N VAL A 214 9.36 -7.60 -10.03
CA VAL A 214 8.75 -7.46 -11.35
C VAL A 214 8.39 -8.84 -11.90
N GLY A 215 7.13 -9.01 -12.31
CA GLY A 215 6.65 -10.25 -12.92
C GLY A 215 5.54 -9.99 -13.92
N PRO A 216 4.72 -11.02 -14.23
CA PRO A 216 3.48 -10.84 -14.98
C PRO A 216 2.55 -9.80 -14.34
N PHE A 217 2.64 -9.67 -13.02
CA PHE A 217 1.95 -8.65 -12.25
C PHE A 217 2.93 -7.69 -11.58
N LYS A 218 2.47 -6.47 -11.35
CA LYS A 218 3.17 -5.49 -10.51
C LYS A 218 3.20 -5.95 -9.06
N LYS A 219 4.32 -5.68 -8.37
CA LYS A 219 4.57 -6.09 -6.97
C LYS A 219 4.51 -7.61 -6.80
N GLU A 220 5.17 -8.33 -7.70
CA GLU A 220 5.11 -9.79 -7.76
C GLU A 220 5.49 -10.44 -6.42
N ILE A 221 6.60 -10.02 -5.81
CA ILE A 221 7.03 -10.53 -4.50
C ILE A 221 6.02 -10.23 -3.38
N LEU A 222 5.36 -9.07 -3.41
CA LEU A 222 4.33 -8.72 -2.42
C LEU A 222 3.08 -9.57 -2.56
N ARG A 223 2.76 -10.04 -3.77
CA ARG A 223 1.61 -10.93 -4.02
C ARG A 223 1.87 -12.38 -3.60
N LYS A 224 3.15 -12.75 -3.44
CA LYS A 224 3.58 -14.07 -2.98
C LYS A 224 3.68 -14.15 -1.45
N ALA A 225 4.02 -13.04 -0.81
CA ALA A 225 3.96 -12.87 0.66
C ALA A 225 2.50 -12.73 1.15
#